data_AF-A0ABD2QEW5-F1
#
_entry.id   AF-A0ABD2QEW5-F1
#
_cell.length_a   1.000
_cell.length_b   1.000
_cell.length_c   1.000
_cell.angle_alpha   90.00
_cell.angle_beta   90.00
_cell.angle_gamma   90.00
#
_symmetry.space_group_name_H-M   'P 1'
#
loop_
_entity.id
_entity.type
_entity.pdbx_description
1 polymer ?
#
loop_
_entity_poly.entity_id
_entity_poly.type
_entity_poly.pdbx_seq_one_letter_code
_entity_poly.pdbx_strand_id
1 'polypeptide(L)' 'MVKCQPNEENGGPAMWGDCKHMCCQRGFREESKTIEEPCNCRISTQFKVECDQCSRMVTNAYCN' A
#
# COMPACT_ATOMS: atom_id res chain seq x y z
N MET A 1 -17.32 -2.31 4.34
CA MET A 1 -16.52 -1.17 3.80
C MET A 1 -15.66 -1.73 2.68
N VAL A 2 -15.83 -1.21 1.45
CA VAL A 2 -15.06 -1.68 0.28
C VAL A 2 -13.77 -0.87 0.20
N LYS A 3 -12.62 -1.55 0.19
CA LYS A 3 -11.31 -0.90 0.03
C LYS A 3 -11.17 -0.48 -1.44
N CYS A 4 -10.95 0.80 -1.69
CA CYS A 4 -10.55 1.27 -3.00
C CYS A 4 -9.02 1.39 -2.96
N GLN A 5 -8.32 0.48 -3.65
CA GLN A 5 -6.88 0.59 -3.80
C GLN A 5 -6.58 1.25 -5.14
N PRO A 6 -5.83 2.36 -5.15
CA PRO A 6 -5.21 2.86 -6.36
C PRO A 6 -4.24 1.79 -6.87
N ASN A 7 -4.21 1.55 -8.18
CA ASN A 7 -3.35 0.51 -8.77
C ASN A 7 -1.86 0.83 -8.45
N GLU A 8 -1.23 0.00 -7.61
CA GLU A 8 0.20 0.11 -7.24
C GLU A 8 1.16 -0.32 -8.38
N GLU A 9 0.66 -0.74 -9.54
CA GLU A 9 1.49 -1.21 -10.66
C GLU A 9 2.41 -0.14 -11.28
N ASN A 10 2.27 1.14 -10.93
CA ASN A 10 3.06 2.22 -11.56
C ASN A 10 3.94 3.05 -10.60
N GLY A 11 4.09 2.66 -9.33
CA GLY A 11 5.05 3.31 -8.41
C GLY A 11 4.89 4.83 -8.24
N GLY A 12 3.76 5.39 -8.69
CA GLY A 12 3.41 6.81 -8.57
C GLY A 12 2.37 7.03 -7.47
N PRO A 13 2.17 8.27 -7.02
CA PRO A 13 1.10 8.58 -6.08
C PRO A 13 -0.21 8.15 -6.74
N ALA A 14 -0.88 7.21 -6.09
CA ALA A 14 -2.28 6.91 -6.25
C ALA A 14 -3.08 8.10 -6.82
N MET A 15 -3.52 8.02 -8.08
CA MET A 15 -4.47 9.02 -8.57
C MET A 15 -5.81 8.75 -7.91
N TRP A 16 -6.08 9.42 -6.79
CA TRP A 16 -7.31 9.35 -5.99
C TRP A 16 -8.62 9.55 -6.78
N GLY A 17 -8.52 10.01 -8.05
CA GLY A 17 -9.62 10.06 -9.00
C GLY A 17 -10.30 8.70 -9.21
N ASP A 18 -9.53 7.61 -9.15
CA ASP A 18 -10.06 6.25 -9.33
C ASP A 18 -10.94 5.82 -8.15
N CYS A 19 -10.58 6.19 -6.92
CA CYS A 19 -11.40 5.94 -5.73
C CYS A 19 -12.74 6.68 -5.79
N LYS A 20 -12.78 7.91 -6.31
CA LYS A 20 -14.04 8.65 -6.48
C LYS A 20 -14.99 7.93 -7.45
N HIS A 21 -14.46 7.31 -8.50
CA HIS A 21 -15.25 6.49 -9.42
C HIS A 21 -15.67 5.15 -8.78
N MET A 22 -14.73 4.44 -8.15
CA MET A 22 -15.00 3.17 -7.45
C MET A 22 -16.02 3.32 -6.32
N CYS A 23 -16.03 4.46 -5.64
CA CYS A 23 -16.99 4.77 -4.59
C CYS A 23 -18.26 5.46 -5.10
N CYS A 24 -18.59 5.33 -6.39
CA CYS A 24 -19.80 5.85 -7.01
C CYS A 24 -20.05 7.34 -6.71
N GLN A 25 -18.99 8.17 -6.67
CA GLN A 25 -19.05 9.60 -6.34
C GLN A 25 -19.52 9.92 -4.89
N ARG A 26 -19.68 8.92 -4.01
CA ARG A 26 -20.16 9.08 -2.61
C ARG A 26 -19.06 9.45 -1.61
N GLY A 27 -17.86 9.74 -2.11
CA GLY A 27 -16.68 10.01 -1.30
C GLY A 27 -16.07 8.75 -0.69
N PHE A 28 -14.89 8.93 -0.09
CA PHE A 28 -14.14 7.87 0.58
C PHE A 28 -13.47 8.43 1.83
N ARG A 29 -13.09 7.54 2.74
CA ARG A 29 -12.28 7.82 3.94
C ARG A 29 -10.89 7.26 3.75
N GLU A 30 -9.90 8.02 4.17
CA GLU A 30 -8.51 7.60 4.16
C GLU A 30 -8.10 7.14 5.56
N GLU A 31 -7.36 6.05 5.61
CA GLU A 31 -6.75 5.53 6.83
C GLU A 31 -5.26 5.26 6.55
N SER A 32 -4.42 6.02 7.24
CA SER A 32 -2.98 5.80 7.21
C SER A 32 -2.57 4.83 8.31
N LYS A 33 -1.81 3.81 7.96
CA LYS A 33 -1.23 2.87 8.91
C LYS A 33 0.24 2.62 8.61
N THR A 34 1.04 2.51 9.65
CA THR A 34 2.42 2.02 9.54
C THR A 34 2.37 0.50 9.53
N ILE A 35 2.96 -0.12 8.51
CA ILE A 35 3.18 -1.57 8.50
C ILE A 35 4.67 -1.85 8.52
N GLU A 36 5.02 -2.96 9.16
CA GLU A 36 6.36 -3.52 9.12
C GLU A 36 6.39 -4.62 8.07
N GLU A 37 7.35 -4.55 7.15
CA GLU A 37 7.53 -5.56 6.11
C GLU A 37 9.01 -5.86 5.86
N PRO A 38 9.33 -7.08 5.40
CA PRO A 38 10.68 -7.44 5.04
C PRO A 38 11.17 -6.57 3.88
N CYS A 39 12.31 -5.94 4.06
CA CYS A 39 12.97 -5.07 3.09
C CYS A 39 14.46 -5.42 3.01
N ASN A 40 15.16 -4.82 2.04
CA ASN A 40 16.61 -4.95 1.87
C ASN A 40 17.13 -6.40 1.89
N CYS A 41 16.36 -7.32 1.31
CA CYS A 41 16.70 -8.73 1.31
C CYS A 41 18.00 -9.00 0.56
N ARG A 42 18.93 -9.73 1.20
CA ARG A 42 20.22 -10.14 0.65
C ARG A 42 20.42 -11.63 0.78
N ILE A 43 21.19 -12.20 -0.16
CA ILE A 43 21.59 -13.61 -0.12
C ILE A 43 22.87 -13.71 0.71
N SER A 44 22.80 -14.47 1.80
CA SER A 44 23.91 -14.79 2.68
C SER A 44 24.82 -15.87 2.05
N THR A 45 26.05 -15.98 2.54
CA THR A 45 27.06 -16.94 2.08
C THR A 45 26.64 -18.41 2.24
N GLN A 46 25.60 -18.69 3.03
CA GLN A 46 24.99 -20.02 3.17
C GLN A 46 23.73 -20.22 2.29
N PHE A 47 23.53 -19.42 1.24
CA PHE A 47 22.32 -19.44 0.39
C PHE A 47 21.01 -19.18 1.17
N LYS A 48 21.09 -18.51 2.32
CA LYS A 48 19.93 -18.07 3.08
C LYS A 48 19.55 -16.66 2.66
N VAL A 49 18.25 -16.38 2.56
CA VAL A 49 17.76 -15.01 2.35
C VAL A 49 17.61 -14.35 3.72
N GLU A 50 18.31 -13.23 3.92
CA GLU A 50 18.22 -12.41 5.11
C GLU A 50 17.58 -11.08 4.71
N CYS A 51 16.51 -10.68 5.40
CA CYS A 51 15.82 -9.40 5.17
C CYS A 51 15.77 -8.60 6.48
N ASP A 52 15.87 -7.28 6.36
CA ASP A 52 15.61 -6.37 7.47
C ASP A 52 14.09 -6.16 7.64
N GLN A 53 13.67 -5.75 8.83
CA GLN A 53 12.30 -5.27 9.07
C GLN A 53 12.26 -3.76 8.84
N CYS A 54 11.56 -3.31 7.80
CA CYS A 54 11.33 -1.88 7.55
C CYS A 54 9.90 -1.49 7.91
N SER A 55 9.75 -0.29 8.47
CA SER A 55 8.45 0.36 8.58
C SER A 55 8.16 1.18 7.32
N ARG A 56 7.01 0.97 6.69
CA ARG A 56 6.47 1.91 5.68
C ARG A 56 5.06 2.37 6.05
N MET A 57 4.75 3.61 5.68
CA MET A 57 3.42 4.17 5.83
C MET A 57 2.58 3.82 4.61
N VAL A 58 1.41 3.23 4.83
CA VAL A 58 0.46 2.87 3.78
C VAL A 58 -0.82 3.63 4.01
N THR A 59 -1.30 4.32 2.99
CA THR A 59 -2.59 5.00 3.03
C THR A 59 -3.60 4.15 2.30
N ASN A 60 -4.61 3.66 3.01
CA ASN A 60 -5.73 2.94 2.43
C ASN A 60 -6.90 3.90 2.27
N ALA A 61 -7.70 3.72 1.23
CA ALA A 61 -9.01 4.36 1.15
C ALA A 61 -10.15 3.34 1.16
N TYR A 62 -11.23 3.76 1.81
CA TYR A 62 -12.45 2.99 1.98
C TYR A 62 -13.62 3.84 1.53
N CYS A 63 -14.49 3.28 0.68
CA CYS A 63 -15.73 3.98 0.33
C CYS A 63 -16.59 4.18 1.60
N ASN A 64 -17.25 5.34 1.68
CA ASN A 64 -18.22 5.65 2.73
C ASN A 64 -19.40 4.67 2.75
#